data_AF-A0A7W7YCH0-F1
#
_entry.id   AF-A0A7W7YCH0-F1
#
_cell.length_a   1.000
_cell.length_b   1.000
_cell.length_c   1.000
_cell.angle_alpha   90.00
_cell.angle_beta   90.00
_cell.angle_gamma   90.00
#
_symmetry.space_group_name_H-M   'P 1'
#
loop_
_entity.id
_entity.type
_entity.pdbx_description
1 polymer ?
#
loop_
_entity_poly.entity_id
_entity_poly.type
_entity_poly.pdbx_seq_one_letter_code
_entity_poly.pdbx_strand_id
1 'polypeptide(L)'
;MKTSLLLLSLLLYCSALTAADYQSPYKVAFTYSDEELIGDILKGPRGNWKEEASVPYRDWYDEANQRRWKYWGPAAKHFGAPAGMSNKSPEWSRQRVIATAMRFVGYTYQHHHVPDWEPPASWPKDEKQTTPVTKGVDCSNFTAFVYNLALGIKPTGDVQDQAELTEAPGPGAGRKISVKRIELPERYEDFEKTLLTGDLLFVKSNKGEVSHVVLWVGKIGRSPDGVPLVLDSTGTGTKDSNGVPIPDGVHLRPFKKGWWYASKASHALRIIPEK
;
A
#
# COMPACT_ATOMS: atom_id res chain seq x y z
N MET A 1 13.34 47.67 48.99
CA MET A 1 12.13 46.98 48.49
C MET A 1 12.13 47.00 46.97
N LYS A 2 12.49 45.89 46.32
CA LYS A 2 12.24 45.63 44.90
C LYS A 2 11.82 44.17 44.79
N THR A 3 10.53 43.94 44.65
CA THR A 3 9.90 42.65 44.38
C THR A 3 10.05 42.37 42.89
N SER A 4 10.92 41.44 42.52
CA SER A 4 10.96 40.91 41.15
C SER A 4 9.99 39.73 41.05
N LEU A 5 8.94 39.94 40.25
CA LEU A 5 8.01 38.93 39.76
C LEU A 5 8.77 37.98 38.83
N LEU A 6 8.88 36.70 39.19
CA LEU A 6 9.33 35.65 38.26
C LEU A 6 8.09 35.16 37.48
N LEU A 7 8.00 35.54 36.21
CA LEU A 7 7.09 34.88 35.26
C LEU A 7 7.69 33.50 34.92
N LEU A 8 6.98 32.45 35.31
CA LEU A 8 7.29 31.08 34.90
C LEU A 8 6.64 30.84 33.52
N SER A 9 7.43 30.90 32.46
CA SER A 9 7.02 30.49 31.12
C SER A 9 7.00 28.96 31.05
N LEU A 10 5.80 28.38 31.08
CA LEU A 10 5.57 26.96 30.80
C LEU A 10 5.81 26.71 29.30
N LEU A 11 7.01 26.23 28.95
CA LEU A 11 7.29 25.69 27.62
C LEU A 11 6.60 24.33 27.49
N LEU A 12 5.47 24.31 26.80
CA LEU A 12 4.85 23.10 26.27
C LEU A 12 5.81 22.48 25.23
N TYR A 13 6.55 21.45 25.65
CA TYR A 13 7.23 20.54 24.74
C TYR A 13 6.16 19.69 24.01
N CYS A 14 5.61 20.22 22.92
CA CYS A 14 5.01 19.38 21.89
C CYS A 14 6.17 18.71 21.13
N SER A 15 6.62 17.55 21.61
CA SER A 15 7.48 16.67 20.84
C SER A 15 6.70 16.22 19.60
N ALA A 16 6.99 16.81 18.44
CA ALA A 16 6.55 16.25 17.17
C ALA A 16 7.25 14.90 17.01
N LEU A 17 6.52 13.79 17.17
CA LEU A 17 7.04 12.48 16.76
C LEU A 17 7.47 12.61 15.30
N THR A 18 8.69 12.21 15.00
CA THR A 18 9.10 12.07 13.61
C THR A 18 8.48 10.79 13.05
N ALA A 19 8.38 10.67 11.72
CA ALA A 19 7.90 9.43 11.09
C ALA A 19 8.68 8.18 11.54
N ALA A 20 9.96 8.36 11.92
CA ALA A 20 10.83 7.30 12.43
C ALA A 20 10.43 6.79 13.83
N ASP A 21 9.66 7.57 14.60
CA ASP A 21 9.26 7.23 15.97
C ASP A 21 7.85 6.61 16.03
N TYR A 22 7.12 6.58 14.90
CA TYR A 22 5.75 6.06 14.87
C TYR A 22 5.72 4.54 15.09
N GLN A 23 5.07 4.13 16.18
CA GLN A 23 4.79 2.72 16.47
C GLN A 23 3.32 2.43 16.22
N SER A 24 3.04 1.63 15.18
CA SER A 24 1.66 1.28 14.88
C SER A 24 1.05 0.40 15.97
N PRO A 25 -0.17 0.70 16.45
CA PRO A 25 -0.90 -0.20 17.35
C PRO A 25 -1.53 -1.38 16.60
N TYR A 26 -1.44 -1.40 15.27
CA TYR A 26 -2.08 -2.37 14.40
C TYR A 26 -1.14 -3.52 14.04
N LYS A 27 -1.72 -4.71 13.87
CA LYS A 27 -0.98 -5.92 13.48
C LYS A 27 -1.76 -6.74 12.47
N VAL A 28 -1.07 -7.68 11.85
CA VAL A 28 -1.67 -8.75 11.05
C VAL A 28 -1.36 -10.08 11.72
N ALA A 29 -2.35 -10.96 11.79
CA ALA A 29 -2.24 -12.31 12.33
C ALA A 29 -2.48 -13.32 11.20
N PHE A 30 -1.40 -13.77 10.57
CA PHE A 30 -1.43 -14.78 9.52
C PHE A 30 -1.72 -16.17 10.09
N THR A 31 -2.39 -17.01 9.31
CA THR A 31 -2.56 -18.43 9.62
C THR A 31 -1.39 -19.27 9.13
N TYR A 32 -0.66 -18.79 8.13
CA TYR A 32 0.57 -19.39 7.60
C TYR A 32 1.78 -18.64 8.15
N SER A 33 2.95 -19.30 8.22
CA SER A 33 4.18 -18.64 8.64
C SER A 33 4.68 -17.66 7.57
N ASP A 34 5.46 -16.66 7.99
CA ASP A 34 6.10 -15.73 7.05
C ASP A 34 7.00 -16.45 6.05
N GLU A 35 7.68 -17.52 6.48
CA GLU A 35 8.49 -18.34 5.57
C GLU A 35 7.64 -18.97 4.48
N GLU A 36 6.46 -19.48 4.82
CA GLU A 36 5.55 -20.07 3.84
C GLU A 36 4.91 -19.02 2.93
N LEU A 37 4.58 -17.84 3.48
CA LEU A 37 3.92 -16.78 2.73
C LEU A 37 4.89 -16.02 1.83
N ILE A 38 6.10 -15.71 2.29
CA ILE A 38 7.02 -14.78 1.61
C ILE A 38 8.50 -15.16 1.77
N GLY A 39 8.85 -16.38 2.17
CA GLY A 39 10.26 -16.80 2.31
C GLY A 39 11.10 -16.60 1.04
N ASP A 40 10.50 -16.80 -0.14
CA ASP A 40 11.14 -16.55 -1.45
C ASP A 40 11.36 -15.06 -1.76
N ILE A 41 10.58 -14.16 -1.14
CA ILE A 41 10.76 -12.70 -1.21
C ILE A 41 11.78 -12.25 -0.16
N LEU A 42 11.78 -12.84 1.03
CA LEU A 42 12.70 -12.46 2.11
C LEU A 42 14.13 -12.95 1.86
N LYS A 43 14.29 -14.14 1.28
CA LYS A 43 15.59 -14.81 1.14
C LYS A 43 15.98 -15.10 -0.30
N GLY A 44 15.03 -15.03 -1.23
CA GLY A 44 15.22 -15.43 -2.62
C GLY A 44 15.40 -14.27 -3.58
N PRO A 45 15.74 -14.58 -4.85
CA PRO A 45 15.97 -13.56 -5.89
C PRO A 45 14.70 -12.76 -6.23
N ARG A 46 13.51 -13.26 -5.87
CA ARG A 46 12.24 -12.58 -6.13
C ARG A 46 12.14 -11.26 -5.39
N GLY A 47 12.68 -11.16 -4.18
CA GLY A 47 12.67 -9.92 -3.41
C GLY A 47 13.97 -9.10 -3.50
N ASN A 48 14.84 -9.41 -4.46
CA ASN A 48 15.99 -8.56 -4.76
C ASN A 48 15.50 -7.27 -5.40
N TRP A 49 15.59 -6.16 -4.65
CA TRP A 49 15.05 -4.87 -5.06
C TRP A 49 15.64 -4.36 -6.38
N LYS A 50 16.88 -4.72 -6.71
CA LYS A 50 17.53 -4.36 -7.99
C LYS A 50 16.91 -5.04 -9.21
N GLU A 51 16.07 -6.04 -9.00
CA GLU A 51 15.39 -6.84 -10.02
C GLU A 51 13.89 -6.51 -10.12
N GLU A 52 13.42 -5.47 -9.43
CA GLU A 52 11.99 -5.12 -9.35
C GLU A 52 11.48 -4.31 -10.56
N ALA A 53 12.39 -3.77 -11.37
CA ALA A 53 12.07 -3.00 -12.57
C ALA A 53 12.14 -3.84 -13.85
N SER A 54 11.45 -3.36 -14.90
CA SER A 54 11.49 -3.95 -16.23
C SER A 54 12.81 -3.73 -16.97
N VAL A 55 13.68 -2.88 -16.44
CA VAL A 55 15.02 -2.58 -16.95
C VAL A 55 16.09 -2.94 -15.91
N PRO A 56 17.32 -3.30 -16.32
CA PRO A 56 18.43 -3.58 -15.41
C PRO A 56 18.72 -2.42 -14.45
N TYR A 57 19.15 -2.75 -13.22
CA TYR A 57 19.49 -1.75 -12.20
C TYR A 57 20.48 -0.67 -12.65
N ARG A 58 21.47 -1.05 -13.47
CA ARG A 58 22.45 -0.09 -14.01
C ARG A 58 21.83 1.05 -14.83
N ASP A 59 20.62 0.84 -15.37
CA ASP A 59 19.93 1.81 -16.22
C ASP A 59 18.94 2.68 -15.42
N TRP A 60 18.75 2.43 -14.11
CA TRP A 60 17.76 3.12 -13.28
C TRP A 60 17.99 4.62 -13.13
N TYR A 61 19.25 5.04 -13.25
CA TYR A 61 19.67 6.42 -12.98
C TYR A 61 20.31 7.10 -14.19
N ASP A 62 20.16 6.52 -15.38
CA ASP A 62 20.65 7.13 -16.62
C ASP A 62 19.94 8.46 -16.93
N GLU A 63 20.68 9.47 -17.36
CA GLU A 63 20.12 10.80 -17.68
C GLU A 63 19.02 10.75 -18.75
N ALA A 64 19.16 9.85 -19.74
CA ALA A 64 18.14 9.65 -20.76
C ALA A 64 16.82 9.14 -20.14
N ASN A 65 16.92 8.25 -19.15
CA ASN A 65 15.78 7.72 -18.43
C ASN A 65 15.18 8.72 -17.46
N GLN A 66 15.97 9.61 -16.87
CA GLN A 66 15.48 10.74 -16.06
C GLN A 66 14.50 11.62 -16.85
N ARG A 67 14.86 11.98 -18.09
CA ARG A 67 13.98 12.78 -18.96
C ARG A 67 12.70 12.03 -19.34
N ARG A 68 12.82 10.72 -19.57
CA ARG A 68 11.72 9.85 -20.01
C ARG A 68 10.72 9.56 -18.90
N TRP A 69 11.20 9.16 -17.73
CA TRP A 69 10.37 8.70 -16.61
C TRP A 69 9.94 9.83 -15.69
N LYS A 70 10.64 10.98 -15.73
CA LYS A 70 10.40 12.11 -14.81
C LYS A 70 10.42 11.59 -13.37
N TYR A 71 9.50 12.02 -12.52
CA TYR A 71 9.39 11.57 -11.13
C TYR A 71 8.81 10.16 -10.95
N TRP A 72 8.39 9.46 -12.02
CA TRP A 72 7.75 8.13 -11.89
C TRP A 72 8.75 6.98 -11.73
N GLY A 73 9.94 7.14 -12.29
CA GLY A 73 10.98 6.11 -12.27
C GLY A 73 10.72 4.93 -13.20
N PRO A 74 11.52 3.86 -13.07
CA PRO A 74 11.41 2.71 -13.95
C PRO A 74 10.10 1.96 -13.73
N ALA A 75 9.49 1.47 -14.81
CA ALA A 75 8.30 0.64 -14.69
C ALA A 75 8.62 -0.68 -13.96
N ALA A 76 7.67 -1.18 -13.16
CA ALA A 76 7.83 -2.46 -12.48
C ALA A 76 7.96 -3.64 -13.46
N LYS A 77 8.85 -4.59 -13.16
CA LYS A 77 8.96 -5.90 -13.83
C LYS A 77 7.65 -6.65 -13.75
N HIS A 78 7.32 -7.50 -14.71
CA HIS A 78 6.24 -8.49 -14.51
C HIS A 78 6.85 -9.80 -14.00
N PHE A 79 6.54 -10.17 -12.77
CA PHE A 79 7.04 -11.42 -12.19
C PHE A 79 6.24 -12.63 -12.67
N GLY A 80 6.90 -13.79 -12.80
CA GLY A 80 6.21 -15.06 -12.92
C GLY A 80 5.49 -15.45 -11.61
N ALA A 81 4.70 -16.53 -11.64
CA ALA A 81 4.12 -17.10 -10.42
C ALA A 81 5.25 -17.53 -9.44
N PRO A 82 5.04 -17.38 -8.12
CA PRO A 82 5.94 -18.00 -7.14
C PRO A 82 5.91 -19.53 -7.27
N ALA A 83 7.00 -20.18 -6.89
CA ALA A 83 7.13 -21.62 -6.97
C ALA A 83 6.03 -22.32 -6.13
N GLY A 84 5.43 -23.37 -6.69
CA GLY A 84 4.40 -24.16 -6.00
C GLY A 84 3.04 -23.47 -5.83
N MET A 85 2.83 -22.25 -6.39
CA MET A 85 1.57 -21.51 -6.27
C MET A 85 0.34 -22.31 -6.72
N SER A 86 0.48 -23.17 -7.75
CA SER A 86 -0.62 -24.00 -8.27
C SER A 86 -1.22 -24.95 -7.23
N ASN A 87 -0.48 -25.26 -6.16
CA ASN A 87 -0.92 -26.17 -5.09
C ASN A 87 -1.40 -25.41 -3.84
N LYS A 88 -1.43 -24.07 -3.89
CA LYS A 88 -1.83 -23.22 -2.76
C LYS A 88 -3.30 -22.86 -2.85
N SER A 89 -3.93 -22.70 -1.69
CA SER A 89 -5.33 -22.28 -1.61
C SER A 89 -5.48 -20.80 -1.97
N PRO A 90 -6.70 -20.36 -2.36
CA PRO A 90 -6.99 -18.93 -2.47
C PRO A 90 -6.70 -18.17 -1.18
N GLU A 91 -6.95 -18.76 -0.02
CA GLU A 91 -6.67 -18.14 1.28
C GLU A 91 -5.18 -17.89 1.50
N TRP A 92 -4.32 -18.83 1.12
CA TRP A 92 -2.86 -18.62 1.13
C TRP A 92 -2.47 -17.44 0.23
N SER A 93 -3.07 -17.34 -0.96
CA SER A 93 -2.78 -16.25 -1.91
C SER A 93 -3.17 -14.88 -1.33
N ARG A 94 -4.32 -14.79 -0.65
CA ARG A 94 -4.80 -13.56 0.00
C ARG A 94 -3.86 -13.12 1.11
N GLN A 95 -3.47 -14.04 1.98
CA GLN A 95 -2.53 -13.74 3.07
C GLN A 95 -1.14 -13.41 2.55
N ARG A 96 -0.68 -14.06 1.48
CA ARG A 96 0.60 -13.74 0.83
C ARG A 96 0.64 -12.33 0.25
N VAL A 97 -0.46 -11.87 -0.36
CA VAL A 97 -0.58 -10.48 -0.83
C VAL A 97 -0.39 -9.51 0.33
N ILE A 98 -1.08 -9.72 1.46
CA ILE A 98 -0.92 -8.85 2.64
C ILE A 98 0.48 -8.98 3.25
N ALA A 99 1.03 -10.18 3.39
CA ALA A 99 2.40 -10.36 3.89
C ALA A 99 3.45 -9.68 3.00
N THR A 100 3.27 -9.73 1.67
CA THR A 100 4.13 -9.00 0.72
C THR A 100 3.99 -7.49 0.90
N ALA A 101 2.77 -6.99 1.07
CA ALA A 101 2.51 -5.58 1.32
C ALA A 101 3.12 -5.08 2.64
N MET A 102 3.11 -5.92 3.69
CA MET A 102 3.67 -5.59 5.00
C MET A 102 5.19 -5.31 4.96
N ARG A 103 5.94 -5.86 3.98
CA ARG A 103 7.37 -5.56 3.79
C ARG A 103 7.64 -4.07 3.54
N PHE A 104 6.67 -3.36 2.97
CA PHE A 104 6.82 -1.95 2.61
C PHE A 104 6.31 -1.00 3.68
N VAL A 105 5.81 -1.49 4.82
CA VAL A 105 5.33 -0.60 5.89
C VAL A 105 6.44 0.34 6.34
N GLY A 106 6.14 1.65 6.35
CA GLY A 106 7.10 2.71 6.62
C GLY A 106 7.73 3.35 5.38
N TYR A 107 7.46 2.84 4.17
CA TYR A 107 7.84 3.51 2.92
C TYR A 107 6.97 4.75 2.73
N THR A 108 7.53 5.84 2.21
CA THR A 108 6.80 7.12 2.07
C THR A 108 5.84 7.14 0.89
N TYR A 109 4.94 8.12 0.84
CA TYR A 109 4.11 8.33 -0.33
C TYR A 109 4.92 9.06 -1.42
N GLN A 110 5.11 8.42 -2.57
CA GLN A 110 5.82 8.96 -3.72
C GLN A 110 5.10 8.53 -5.00
N HIS A 111 5.01 9.36 -6.03
CA HIS A 111 4.43 8.96 -7.31
C HIS A 111 5.43 8.11 -8.13
N HIS A 112 5.82 6.95 -7.60
CA HIS A 112 6.79 6.03 -8.17
C HIS A 112 6.13 4.73 -8.62
N HIS A 113 6.67 4.09 -9.66
CA HIS A 113 6.22 2.77 -10.11
C HIS A 113 6.80 1.60 -9.31
N VAL A 114 7.98 1.76 -8.70
CA VAL A 114 8.72 0.73 -7.95
C VAL A 114 9.00 1.25 -6.54
N PRO A 115 8.53 0.58 -5.46
CA PRO A 115 8.68 1.07 -4.10
C PRO A 115 10.12 1.30 -3.66
N ASP A 116 11.05 0.41 -4.04
CA ASP A 116 12.46 0.49 -3.67
C ASP A 116 13.31 1.43 -4.55
N TRP A 117 12.72 2.05 -5.57
CA TRP A 117 13.43 3.06 -6.36
C TRP A 117 13.66 4.31 -5.51
N GLU A 118 14.93 4.61 -5.29
CA GLU A 118 15.41 5.74 -4.51
C GLU A 118 16.16 6.70 -5.44
N PRO A 119 15.51 7.75 -5.97
CA PRO A 119 16.17 8.70 -6.84
C PRO A 119 17.15 9.56 -6.04
N PRO A 120 18.28 10.01 -6.64
CA PRO A 120 19.09 11.05 -6.03
C PRO A 120 18.27 12.34 -5.85
N ALA A 121 18.63 13.19 -4.89
CA ALA A 121 17.90 14.43 -4.60
C ALA A 121 17.80 15.40 -5.79
N SER A 122 18.68 15.28 -6.79
CA SER A 122 18.66 16.05 -8.05
C SER A 122 17.63 15.53 -9.06
N TRP A 123 17.00 14.38 -8.83
CA TRP A 123 15.99 13.84 -9.71
C TRP A 123 14.70 14.67 -9.69
N PRO A 124 13.99 14.84 -10.83
CA PRO A 124 12.71 15.52 -10.85
C PRO A 124 11.75 14.93 -9.82
N LYS A 125 11.09 15.81 -9.07
CA LYS A 125 10.04 15.48 -8.10
C LYS A 125 8.68 15.90 -8.65
N ASP A 126 7.62 15.22 -8.26
CA ASP A 126 6.27 15.73 -8.51
C ASP A 126 6.03 17.04 -7.74
N GLU A 127 5.49 18.05 -8.41
CA GLU A 127 5.16 19.36 -7.83
C GLU A 127 4.16 19.27 -6.68
N LYS A 128 3.29 18.25 -6.68
CA LYS A 128 2.30 18.03 -5.62
C LYS A 128 2.87 17.33 -4.39
N GLN A 129 4.06 16.75 -4.49
CA GLN A 129 4.64 16.01 -3.39
C GLN A 129 5.24 16.98 -2.35
N THR A 130 4.92 16.78 -1.08
CA THR A 130 5.37 17.66 0.01
C THR A 130 6.58 17.10 0.75
N THR A 131 6.84 15.80 0.64
CA THR A 131 7.99 15.10 1.25
C THR A 131 9.23 15.13 0.36
N PRO A 132 10.46 14.99 0.89
CA PRO A 132 11.66 14.81 0.08
C PRO A 132 11.54 13.63 -0.89
N VAL A 133 12.32 13.68 -1.98
CA VAL A 133 12.47 12.53 -2.89
C VAL A 133 13.18 11.41 -2.15
N THR A 134 12.57 10.23 -2.10
CA THR A 134 13.12 9.04 -1.45
C THR A 134 12.37 7.80 -1.94
N LYS A 135 12.60 6.62 -1.34
CA LYS A 135 11.82 5.42 -1.58
C LYS A 135 10.36 5.62 -1.21
N GLY A 136 9.49 5.01 -1.98
CA GLY A 136 8.07 5.12 -1.77
C GLY A 136 7.28 4.80 -3.02
N VAL A 137 5.97 4.88 -2.88
CA VAL A 137 5.03 4.48 -3.92
C VAL A 137 3.67 5.12 -3.63
N ASP A 138 2.84 5.31 -4.65
CA ASP A 138 1.48 5.80 -4.47
C ASP A 138 0.50 4.64 -4.26
N CYS A 139 -0.78 4.96 -4.06
CA CYS A 139 -1.77 3.95 -3.73
C CYS A 139 -1.93 2.84 -4.77
N SER A 140 -2.06 3.19 -6.05
CA SER A 140 -2.38 2.25 -7.12
C SER A 140 -1.16 1.54 -7.68
N ASN A 141 0.00 2.21 -7.74
CA ASN A 141 1.27 1.53 -8.01
C ASN A 141 1.62 0.57 -6.87
N PHE A 142 1.32 0.90 -5.61
CA PHE A 142 1.54 0.00 -4.48
C PHE A 142 0.73 -1.28 -4.63
N THR A 143 -0.59 -1.18 -4.82
CA THR A 143 -1.44 -2.37 -4.95
C THR A 143 -1.08 -3.20 -6.19
N ALA A 144 -0.80 -2.57 -7.33
CA ALA A 144 -0.35 -3.25 -8.54
C ALA A 144 0.99 -3.97 -8.32
N PHE A 145 1.94 -3.30 -7.67
CA PHE A 145 3.26 -3.86 -7.39
C PHE A 145 3.17 -5.03 -6.41
N VAL A 146 2.40 -4.90 -5.33
CA VAL A 146 2.20 -5.96 -4.34
C VAL A 146 1.60 -7.21 -4.98
N TYR A 147 0.53 -7.08 -5.77
CA TYR A 147 -0.08 -8.24 -6.45
C TYR A 147 0.89 -8.94 -7.40
N ASN A 148 1.71 -8.15 -8.09
CA ASN A 148 2.69 -8.64 -9.04
C ASN A 148 3.86 -9.33 -8.34
N LEU A 149 4.43 -8.72 -7.31
CA LEU A 149 5.48 -9.34 -6.51
C LEU A 149 4.94 -10.56 -5.77
N ALA A 150 3.73 -10.53 -5.21
CA ALA A 150 3.16 -11.64 -4.47
C ALA A 150 2.86 -12.84 -5.38
N LEU A 151 2.14 -12.63 -6.49
CA LEU A 151 1.48 -13.68 -7.25
C LEU A 151 1.83 -13.69 -8.75
N GLY A 152 2.53 -12.67 -9.25
CA GLY A 152 2.76 -12.46 -10.68
C GLY A 152 1.54 -11.92 -11.43
N ILE A 153 0.53 -11.40 -10.71
CA ILE A 153 -0.62 -10.72 -11.31
C ILE A 153 -0.33 -9.22 -11.34
N LYS A 154 -0.35 -8.58 -12.51
CA LYS A 154 0.10 -7.18 -12.66
C LYS A 154 -1.04 -6.27 -13.15
N PRO A 155 -1.94 -5.83 -12.25
CA PRO A 155 -2.89 -4.75 -12.54
C PRO A 155 -2.18 -3.48 -13.04
N THR A 156 -2.91 -2.59 -13.69
CA THR A 156 -2.42 -1.23 -13.99
C THR A 156 -2.17 -0.45 -12.69
N GLY A 157 -1.18 0.44 -12.72
CA GLY A 157 -0.85 1.37 -11.63
C GLY A 157 -1.61 2.70 -11.71
N ASP A 158 -2.42 2.93 -12.75
CA ASP A 158 -3.33 4.08 -12.81
C ASP A 158 -4.61 3.79 -12.02
N VAL A 159 -4.95 4.64 -11.04
CA VAL A 159 -6.08 4.36 -10.13
C VAL A 159 -7.45 4.37 -10.83
N GLN A 160 -7.64 5.16 -11.89
CA GLN A 160 -8.91 5.19 -12.63
C GLN A 160 -9.06 3.91 -13.44
N ASP A 161 -8.02 3.54 -14.18
CA ASP A 161 -8.03 2.31 -14.97
C ASP A 161 -8.11 1.09 -14.04
N GLN A 162 -7.42 1.13 -12.90
CA GLN A 162 -7.41 0.05 -11.92
C GLN A 162 -8.80 -0.19 -11.32
N ALA A 163 -9.60 0.86 -11.13
CA ALA A 163 -10.97 0.78 -10.61
C ALA A 163 -11.96 0.10 -11.57
N GLU A 164 -11.68 0.15 -12.87
CA GLU A 164 -12.57 -0.39 -13.91
C GLU A 164 -12.06 -1.73 -14.49
N LEU A 165 -11.07 -2.36 -13.85
CA LEU A 165 -10.50 -3.63 -14.30
C LEU A 165 -11.53 -4.77 -14.26
N THR A 166 -11.67 -5.44 -15.41
CA THR A 166 -12.39 -6.71 -15.55
C THR A 166 -11.44 -7.89 -15.75
N GLU A 167 -10.19 -7.62 -16.11
CA GLU A 167 -9.11 -8.59 -16.25
C GLU A 167 -7.76 -7.95 -15.92
N ALA A 168 -6.79 -8.74 -15.46
CA ALA A 168 -5.42 -8.29 -15.22
C ALA A 168 -4.41 -9.28 -15.84
N PRO A 169 -3.24 -8.82 -16.33
CA PRO A 169 -2.13 -9.68 -16.70
C PRO A 169 -1.80 -10.67 -15.57
N GLY A 170 -1.87 -11.97 -15.87
CA GLY A 170 -1.60 -13.05 -14.93
C GLY A 170 -0.13 -13.48 -14.94
N PRO A 171 0.24 -14.45 -14.08
CA PRO A 171 1.59 -14.97 -14.06
C PRO A 171 1.92 -15.74 -15.34
N GLY A 172 2.83 -15.20 -16.14
CA GLY A 172 3.30 -15.78 -17.40
C GLY A 172 2.85 -14.99 -18.64
N ALA A 173 3.65 -15.03 -19.71
CA ALA A 173 3.42 -14.26 -20.93
C ALA A 173 2.03 -14.55 -21.54
N GLY A 174 1.27 -13.50 -21.82
CA GLY A 174 -0.05 -13.57 -22.47
C GLY A 174 -1.20 -14.11 -21.61
N ARG A 175 -0.95 -14.47 -20.34
CA ARG A 175 -2.01 -14.93 -19.44
C ARG A 175 -2.79 -13.75 -18.87
N LYS A 176 -4.08 -13.96 -18.64
CA LYS A 176 -4.97 -13.00 -17.98
C LYS A 176 -5.74 -13.69 -16.87
N ILE A 177 -6.06 -12.94 -15.82
CA ILE A 177 -6.91 -13.37 -14.70
C ILE A 177 -8.14 -12.48 -14.69
N SER A 178 -9.32 -13.09 -14.58
CA SER A 178 -10.57 -12.34 -14.44
C SER A 178 -10.62 -11.62 -13.09
N VAL A 179 -11.12 -10.38 -13.11
CA VAL A 179 -11.31 -9.55 -11.93
C VAL A 179 -12.81 -9.40 -11.69
N LYS A 180 -13.26 -9.73 -10.48
CA LYS A 180 -14.67 -9.65 -10.09
C LYS A 180 -14.92 -8.33 -9.37
N ARG A 181 -15.86 -7.53 -9.88
CA ARG A 181 -16.38 -6.37 -9.16
C ARG A 181 -17.29 -6.80 -8.02
N ILE A 182 -17.10 -6.19 -6.85
CA ILE A 182 -17.86 -6.41 -5.64
C ILE A 182 -18.53 -5.09 -5.25
N GLU A 183 -19.86 -5.08 -5.32
CA GLU A 183 -20.65 -3.96 -4.79
C GLU A 183 -20.64 -3.99 -3.26
N LEU A 184 -20.48 -2.81 -2.66
CA LEU A 184 -20.35 -2.70 -1.21
C LEU A 184 -21.71 -2.82 -0.52
N PRO A 185 -21.76 -3.36 0.71
CA PRO A 185 -22.99 -3.37 1.46
C PRO A 185 -23.36 -1.94 1.90
N GLU A 186 -24.66 -1.67 2.03
CA GLU A 186 -25.16 -0.38 2.52
C GLU A 186 -24.76 -0.12 3.97
N ARG A 187 -24.69 -1.18 4.78
CA ARG A 187 -24.37 -1.10 6.21
C ARG A 187 -22.89 -1.36 6.45
N TYR A 188 -22.26 -0.49 7.24
CA TYR A 188 -20.86 -0.59 7.63
C TYR A 188 -20.52 -1.96 8.24
N GLU A 189 -21.43 -2.50 9.06
CA GLU A 189 -21.23 -3.75 9.80
C GLU A 189 -21.19 -5.00 8.89
N ASP A 190 -21.56 -4.87 7.62
CA ASP A 190 -21.54 -5.96 6.66
C ASP A 190 -20.28 -5.97 5.78
N PHE A 191 -19.40 -4.96 5.87
CA PHE A 191 -18.16 -4.90 5.08
C PHE A 191 -17.28 -6.15 5.28
N GLU A 192 -17.08 -6.60 6.52
CA GLU A 192 -16.28 -7.80 6.83
C GLU A 192 -16.93 -9.13 6.39
N LYS A 193 -18.23 -9.10 6.06
CA LYS A 193 -18.94 -10.27 5.50
C LYS A 193 -18.84 -10.29 3.98
N THR A 194 -18.80 -9.11 3.35
CA THR A 194 -18.76 -8.97 1.89
C THR A 194 -17.33 -9.03 1.34
N LEU A 195 -16.39 -8.33 1.98
CA LEU A 195 -15.01 -8.20 1.51
C LEU A 195 -14.14 -9.33 2.06
N LEU A 196 -13.20 -9.78 1.22
CA LEU A 196 -12.20 -10.77 1.55
C LEU A 196 -10.82 -10.12 1.61
N THR A 197 -9.95 -10.68 2.46
CA THR A 197 -8.56 -10.24 2.57
C THR A 197 -7.91 -10.16 1.18
N GLY A 198 -7.22 -9.05 0.90
CA GLY A 198 -6.59 -8.78 -0.37
C GLY A 198 -7.47 -8.09 -1.40
N ASP A 199 -8.80 -8.00 -1.23
CA ASP A 199 -9.65 -7.23 -2.14
C ASP A 199 -9.13 -5.78 -2.27
N LEU A 200 -9.14 -5.24 -3.49
CA LEU A 200 -8.81 -3.85 -3.76
C LEU A 200 -10.04 -3.00 -3.51
N LEU A 201 -10.07 -2.23 -2.42
CA LEU A 201 -11.19 -1.35 -2.09
C LEU A 201 -10.90 0.07 -2.60
N PHE A 202 -11.75 0.57 -3.50
CA PHE A 202 -11.61 1.90 -4.10
C PHE A 202 -12.36 2.95 -3.28
N VAL A 203 -11.74 4.11 -3.12
CA VAL A 203 -12.21 5.20 -2.27
C VAL A 203 -12.25 6.49 -3.08
N LYS A 204 -13.37 7.21 -2.92
CA LYS A 204 -13.64 8.47 -3.61
C LYS A 204 -12.97 9.64 -2.88
N SER A 205 -12.55 10.61 -3.67
CA SER A 205 -12.22 11.94 -3.18
C SER A 205 -13.47 12.66 -2.65
N ASN A 206 -13.26 13.81 -2.00
CA ASN A 206 -14.38 14.68 -1.61
C ASN A 206 -15.18 15.22 -2.82
N LYS A 207 -14.62 15.15 -4.04
CA LYS A 207 -15.30 15.54 -5.28
C LYS A 207 -16.17 14.42 -5.88
N GLY A 208 -16.16 13.22 -5.31
CA GLY A 208 -17.01 12.10 -5.73
C GLY A 208 -16.35 11.12 -6.70
N GLU A 209 -15.25 11.50 -7.34
CA GLU A 209 -14.46 10.62 -8.21
C GLU A 209 -13.59 9.65 -7.40
N VAL A 210 -13.41 8.42 -7.89
CA VAL A 210 -12.42 7.49 -7.34
C VAL A 210 -11.05 8.17 -7.39
N SER A 211 -10.29 8.12 -6.31
CA SER A 211 -8.96 8.76 -6.27
C SER A 211 -7.94 7.98 -5.48
N HIS A 212 -8.33 6.85 -4.90
CA HIS A 212 -7.52 6.09 -3.98
C HIS A 212 -7.93 4.63 -3.97
N VAL A 213 -6.99 3.74 -3.68
CA VAL A 213 -7.21 2.31 -3.57
C VAL A 213 -6.43 1.75 -2.40
N VAL A 214 -7.05 0.82 -1.66
CA VAL A 214 -6.45 0.18 -0.48
C VAL A 214 -6.57 -1.33 -0.58
N LEU A 215 -5.64 -2.06 0.03
CA LEU A 215 -5.80 -3.49 0.29
C LEU A 215 -6.70 -3.67 1.51
N TRP A 216 -7.80 -4.40 1.34
CA TRP A 216 -8.61 -4.84 2.48
C TRP A 216 -7.85 -5.89 3.27
N VAL A 217 -7.46 -5.58 4.51
CA VAL A 217 -6.78 -6.55 5.38
C VAL A 217 -7.83 -7.48 5.99
N GLY A 218 -8.96 -6.92 6.44
CA GLY A 218 -10.11 -7.68 6.93
C GLY A 218 -9.77 -8.54 8.15
N LYS A 219 -10.24 -9.80 8.14
CA LYS A 219 -10.26 -10.71 9.30
C LYS A 219 -8.89 -11.06 9.90
N ILE A 220 -7.81 -10.87 9.15
CA ILE A 220 -6.44 -11.09 9.67
C ILE A 220 -5.86 -9.85 10.34
N GLY A 221 -6.52 -8.69 10.20
CA GLY A 221 -6.13 -7.45 10.87
C GLY A 221 -6.44 -7.50 12.36
N ARG A 222 -5.58 -6.87 13.17
CA ARG A 222 -5.75 -6.73 14.62
C ARG A 222 -5.59 -5.27 14.99
N SER A 223 -6.67 -4.68 15.47
CA SER A 223 -6.73 -3.32 15.99
C SER A 223 -7.14 -3.35 17.47
N PRO A 224 -6.62 -2.44 18.32
CA PRO A 224 -7.02 -2.41 19.73
C PRO A 224 -8.50 -2.11 19.94
N ASP A 225 -9.11 -1.34 19.04
CA ASP A 225 -10.52 -0.93 19.07
C ASP A 225 -11.44 -1.84 18.24
N GLY A 226 -10.92 -2.94 17.70
CA GLY A 226 -11.70 -3.96 16.99
C GLY A 226 -12.23 -3.53 15.61
N VAL A 227 -11.79 -2.38 15.08
CA VAL A 227 -12.16 -1.94 13.73
C VAL A 227 -11.40 -2.73 12.67
N PRO A 228 -12.00 -2.98 11.49
CA PRO A 228 -11.29 -3.58 10.37
C PRO A 228 -10.11 -2.71 9.94
N LEU A 229 -9.10 -3.33 9.34
CA LEU A 229 -7.91 -2.64 8.83
C LEU A 229 -7.85 -2.64 7.31
N VAL A 230 -7.23 -1.60 6.78
CA VAL A 230 -6.78 -1.50 5.39
C VAL A 230 -5.26 -1.25 5.37
N LEU A 231 -4.62 -1.59 4.27
CA LEU A 231 -3.21 -1.34 4.02
C LEU A 231 -3.05 -0.59 2.69
N ASP A 232 -2.45 0.60 2.76
CA ASP A 232 -2.34 1.50 1.62
C ASP A 232 -1.13 2.42 1.73
N SER A 233 -0.78 3.05 0.61
CA SER A 233 0.13 4.20 0.58
C SER A 233 -0.66 5.48 0.37
N THR A 234 -0.68 6.39 1.34
CA THR A 234 -1.44 7.65 1.24
C THR A 234 -0.76 8.81 1.96
N GLY A 235 -1.26 10.02 1.80
CA GLY A 235 -0.79 11.19 2.55
C GLY A 235 -1.12 11.15 4.05
N THR A 236 -0.67 12.18 4.76
CA THR A 236 -1.00 12.37 6.18
C THR A 236 -2.48 12.71 6.40
N GLY A 237 -2.97 12.56 7.63
CA GLY A 237 -4.29 13.09 8.05
C GLY A 237 -5.14 12.07 8.80
N THR A 238 -4.81 10.79 8.69
CA THR A 238 -5.42 9.72 9.49
C THR A 238 -4.70 9.61 10.83
N LYS A 239 -5.46 9.41 11.91
CA LYS A 239 -4.93 9.08 13.24
C LYS A 239 -5.16 7.60 13.57
N ASP A 240 -4.29 7.02 14.37
CA ASP A 240 -4.47 5.67 14.87
C ASP A 240 -5.48 5.60 16.03
N SER A 241 -5.68 4.40 16.60
CA SER A 241 -6.58 4.17 17.73
C SER A 241 -6.17 4.90 19.02
N ASN A 242 -4.90 5.31 19.11
CA ASN A 242 -4.35 6.09 20.22
C ASN A 242 -4.42 7.60 19.96
N GLY A 243 -4.96 8.03 18.81
CA GLY A 243 -5.02 9.42 18.41
C GLY A 243 -3.70 9.98 17.86
N VAL A 244 -2.71 9.12 17.62
CA VAL A 244 -1.41 9.49 17.05
C VAL A 244 -1.54 9.62 15.53
N PRO A 245 -1.07 10.72 14.91
CA PRO A 245 -1.05 10.84 13.45
C PRO A 245 -0.23 9.70 12.81
N ILE A 246 -0.82 9.02 11.84
CA ILE A 246 -0.12 8.01 11.03
C ILE A 246 0.71 8.75 9.97
N PRO A 247 2.00 8.43 9.78
CA PRO A 247 2.82 9.03 8.74
C PRO A 247 2.26 8.82 7.32
N ASP A 248 2.78 9.59 6.37
CA ASP A 248 2.50 9.36 4.96
C ASP A 248 3.14 8.06 4.48
N GLY A 249 2.60 7.51 3.39
CA GLY A 249 3.07 6.30 2.76
C GLY A 249 2.40 5.03 3.27
N VAL A 250 3.12 3.93 3.21
CA VAL A 250 2.60 2.57 3.40
C VAL A 250 2.41 2.26 4.88
N HIS A 251 1.16 2.16 5.33
CA HIS A 251 0.84 1.78 6.70
C HIS A 251 -0.50 1.04 6.80
N LEU A 252 -0.66 0.27 7.88
CA LEU A 252 -1.97 -0.18 8.32
C LEU A 252 -2.77 1.01 8.85
N ARG A 253 -4.03 1.11 8.43
CA ARG A 253 -4.94 2.19 8.82
C ARG A 253 -6.31 1.65 9.21
N PRO A 254 -7.00 2.32 10.17
CA PRO A 254 -8.30 1.88 10.63
C PRO A 254 -9.38 2.20 9.59
N PHE A 255 -10.17 1.19 9.22
CA PHE A 255 -11.37 1.38 8.41
C PHE A 255 -12.54 1.74 9.32
N LYS A 256 -12.53 2.94 9.90
CA LYS A 256 -13.49 3.34 10.95
C LYS A 256 -14.77 3.95 10.38
N LYS A 257 -15.92 3.62 10.98
CA LYS A 257 -17.22 4.20 10.61
C LYS A 257 -17.19 5.73 10.71
N GLY A 258 -17.70 6.40 9.68
CA GLY A 258 -17.73 7.87 9.60
C GLY A 258 -16.40 8.53 9.20
N TRP A 259 -15.34 7.74 8.99
CA TRP A 259 -14.04 8.26 8.51
C TRP A 259 -13.93 8.12 7.00
N TRP A 260 -12.96 8.83 6.39
CA TRP A 260 -12.84 8.96 4.94
C TRP A 260 -12.94 7.63 4.19
N TYR A 261 -12.15 6.62 4.58
CA TYR A 261 -12.18 5.30 3.93
C TYR A 261 -13.58 4.69 3.90
N ALA A 262 -14.28 4.64 5.03
CA ALA A 262 -15.61 4.03 5.11
C ALA A 262 -16.70 4.90 4.48
N SER A 263 -16.64 6.21 4.66
CA SER A 263 -17.64 7.16 4.17
C SER A 263 -17.54 7.44 2.67
N LYS A 264 -16.39 7.15 2.04
CA LYS A 264 -16.15 7.37 0.61
C LYS A 264 -15.83 6.08 -0.15
N ALA A 265 -15.99 4.92 0.47
CA ALA A 265 -15.84 3.63 -0.21
C ALA A 265 -16.78 3.57 -1.43
N SER A 266 -16.26 3.13 -2.58
CA SER A 266 -17.03 3.04 -3.83
C SER A 266 -17.47 1.63 -4.14
N HIS A 267 -16.50 0.74 -4.34
CA HIS A 267 -16.66 -0.65 -4.74
C HIS A 267 -15.33 -1.35 -4.44
N ALA A 268 -15.31 -2.68 -4.50
CA ALA A 268 -14.07 -3.43 -4.44
C ALA A 268 -13.87 -4.29 -5.68
N LEU A 269 -12.61 -4.58 -5.99
CA LEU A 269 -12.24 -5.57 -7.00
C LEU A 269 -11.57 -6.77 -6.33
N ARG A 270 -12.08 -7.95 -6.66
CA ARG A 270 -11.57 -9.24 -6.20
C ARG A 270 -10.79 -9.90 -7.33
N ILE A 271 -9.47 -9.94 -7.16
CA ILE A 271 -8.53 -10.54 -8.12
C ILE A 271 -8.32 -12.03 -7.81
N ILE A 272 -8.26 -12.39 -6.53
CA ILE A 272 -8.06 -13.78 -6.10
C ILE A 272 -9.43 -14.48 -6.06
N PRO A 273 -9.62 -15.61 -6.76
CA PRO A 273 -10.91 -16.29 -6.82
C PRO A 273 -11.34 -16.80 -5.43
N GLU A 274 -12.62 -17.15 -5.31
CA GLU A 274 -13.18 -17.68 -4.06
C GLU A 274 -12.83 -19.17 -3.84
N LYS A 275 -12.62 -19.92 -4.94
CA LYS A 275 -12.30 -21.34 -4.98
C LYS A 275 -11.07 -21.59 -5.83
#